data_AF-A6N9T1-F1
#
_entry.id   AF-A6N9T1-F1
#
_cell.length_a   1.000
_cell.length_b   1.000
_cell.length_c   1.000
_cell.angle_alpha   90.00
_cell.angle_beta   90.00
_cell.angle_gamma   90.00
#
_symmetry.space_group_name_H-M   'P 1'
#
loop_
_entity.id
_entity.type
_entity.pdbx_description
1 polymer ?
#
loop_
_entity_poly.entity_id
_entity_poly.type
_entity_poly.pdbx_seq_one_letter_code
_entity_poly.pdbx_strand_id
1 'polypeptide(L)'
;MLSLVVFLTGCFFVATVHAACNTGSIDATKSIIGPGKGKYYLLKSTYEDEKSCLYVEARPQGTSFPAQYPFGYKEGDKWVSKTGTVNGQGANIIDKDDEFGETNTTLVYSDYKVCDVGLFHGAKVGGPHVELWKHSDADENSAEFKCCKDVYEEELKGRKKQSQDREISKDCDYPK
;
A
#
# COMPACT_ATOMS: atom_id res chain seq x y z
N MET A 1 64.23 -17.75 -19.30
CA MET A 1 63.24 -16.69 -19.63
C MET A 1 61.96 -17.04 -18.90
N LEU A 2 61.58 -16.28 -17.86
CA LEU A 2 60.38 -16.54 -17.06
C LEU A 2 59.14 -16.09 -17.84
N SER A 3 58.20 -17.01 -18.04
CA SER A 3 56.84 -16.71 -18.52
C SER A 3 56.07 -15.90 -17.48
N LEU A 4 55.59 -14.71 -17.87
CA LEU A 4 54.65 -13.93 -17.09
C LEU A 4 53.22 -14.27 -17.58
N VAL A 5 52.49 -15.09 -16.82
CA VAL A 5 51.07 -15.35 -17.07
C VAL A 5 50.27 -14.34 -16.27
N VAL A 6 49.63 -13.39 -16.96
CA VAL A 6 48.73 -12.40 -16.36
C VAL A 6 47.34 -13.01 -16.23
N PHE A 7 46.97 -13.44 -15.02
CA PHE A 7 45.59 -13.79 -14.70
C PHE A 7 44.80 -12.52 -14.39
N LEU A 8 44.12 -11.98 -15.40
CA LEU A 8 43.04 -11.00 -15.23
C LEU A 8 41.81 -11.70 -14.66
N THR A 9 41.74 -11.79 -13.34
CA THR A 9 40.52 -12.14 -12.62
C THR A 9 39.58 -10.94 -12.68
N GLY A 10 38.84 -10.83 -13.78
CA GLY A 10 37.75 -9.88 -13.93
C GLY A 10 36.68 -10.17 -12.89
N CYS A 11 36.68 -9.38 -11.81
CA CYS A 11 35.56 -9.33 -10.88
C CYS A 11 34.35 -8.80 -11.67
N PHE A 12 33.48 -9.70 -12.10
CA PHE A 12 32.12 -9.37 -12.51
C PHE A 12 31.38 -8.83 -11.28
N PHE A 13 31.59 -7.57 -10.96
CA PHE A 13 30.65 -6.82 -10.13
C PHE A 13 29.40 -6.62 -10.98
N VAL A 14 28.50 -7.59 -10.90
CA VAL A 14 27.11 -7.39 -11.35
C VAL A 14 26.52 -6.40 -10.36
N ALA A 15 26.69 -5.10 -10.65
CA ALA A 15 25.99 -4.04 -9.96
C ALA A 15 24.50 -4.20 -10.30
N THR A 16 23.80 -5.01 -9.50
CA THR A 16 22.35 -5.02 -9.50
C THR A 16 21.91 -3.67 -8.97
N VAL A 17 21.57 -2.75 -9.88
CA VAL A 17 20.87 -1.50 -9.53
C VAL A 17 19.50 -1.92 -9.03
N HIS A 18 19.43 -2.28 -7.75
CA HIS A 18 18.16 -2.32 -7.04
C HIS A 18 17.69 -0.86 -6.99
N ALA A 19 16.53 -0.58 -7.58
CA ALA A 19 15.87 0.69 -7.34
C ALA A 19 15.75 0.83 -5.80
N ALA A 20 16.41 1.85 -5.25
CA ALA A 20 16.33 2.10 -3.82
C ALA A 20 14.87 2.42 -3.48
N CYS A 21 14.34 1.80 -2.42
CA CYS A 21 13.00 2.08 -1.93
C CYS A 21 12.84 3.58 -1.67
N ASN A 22 11.63 4.10 -1.85
CA ASN A 22 11.38 5.53 -1.66
C ASN A 22 11.77 5.93 -0.22
N THR A 23 12.67 6.90 -0.10
CA THR A 23 13.10 7.44 1.20
C THR A 23 12.81 8.93 1.22
N GLY A 24 12.03 9.38 2.19
CA GLY A 24 11.64 10.79 2.29
C GLY A 24 10.36 11.01 3.09
N SER A 25 10.00 12.28 3.27
CA SER A 25 8.72 12.67 3.86
C SER A 25 7.56 12.16 3.00
N ILE A 26 6.55 11.60 3.65
CA ILE A 26 5.36 11.10 2.98
C ILE A 26 4.32 12.21 2.83
N ASP A 27 3.72 12.28 1.65
CA ASP A 27 2.59 13.13 1.30
C ASP A 27 1.36 12.26 0.99
N ALA A 28 0.42 12.26 1.92
CA ALA A 28 -0.83 11.52 1.83
C ALA A 28 -1.68 11.97 0.65
N THR A 29 -1.71 13.26 0.30
CA THR A 29 -2.46 13.75 -0.86
C THR A 29 -1.91 13.13 -2.14
N LYS A 30 -0.58 13.04 -2.25
CA LYS A 30 0.07 12.40 -3.39
C LYS A 30 -0.18 10.89 -3.44
N SER A 31 -0.25 10.21 -2.29
CA SER A 31 -0.62 8.79 -2.21
C SER A 31 -2.07 8.54 -2.62
N ILE A 32 -3.03 9.33 -2.13
CA ILE A 32 -4.46 9.22 -2.50
C ILE A 32 -4.68 9.40 -4.00
N ILE A 33 -3.91 10.30 -4.64
CA ILE A 33 -3.95 10.48 -6.10
C ILE A 33 -3.26 9.30 -6.80
N GLY A 34 -2.10 8.86 -6.30
CA GLY A 34 -1.32 7.78 -6.90
C GLY A 34 -0.99 8.04 -8.38
N PRO A 35 -1.14 7.04 -9.25
CA PRO A 35 -1.04 7.19 -10.71
C PRO A 35 -2.11 8.10 -11.34
N GLY A 36 -3.14 8.52 -10.60
CA GLY A 36 -4.23 9.36 -11.08
C GLY A 36 -5.42 8.62 -11.70
N LYS A 37 -5.43 7.28 -11.65
CA LYS A 37 -6.47 6.38 -12.17
C LYS A 37 -6.27 4.99 -11.58
N GLY A 38 -7.23 4.09 -11.81
CA GLY A 38 -7.15 2.71 -11.36
C GLY A 38 -7.69 2.54 -9.94
N LYS A 39 -7.36 1.40 -9.33
CA LYS A 39 -7.83 1.02 -8.00
C LYS A 39 -6.65 0.66 -7.12
N TYR A 40 -6.80 0.85 -5.82
CA TYR A 40 -5.92 0.28 -4.82
C TYR A 40 -6.68 -0.80 -4.07
N TYR A 41 -6.08 -1.98 -3.99
CA TYR A 41 -6.62 -3.15 -3.32
C TYR A 41 -5.93 -3.32 -1.98
N LEU A 42 -6.71 -3.51 -0.92
CA LEU A 42 -6.17 -3.91 0.37
C LEU A 42 -5.81 -5.39 0.26
N LEU A 43 -4.51 -5.68 0.26
CA LEU A 43 -4.03 -7.06 0.18
C LEU A 43 -4.03 -7.72 1.53
N LYS A 44 -3.49 -7.02 2.53
CA LYS A 44 -3.32 -7.55 3.88
C LYS A 44 -3.63 -6.50 4.93
N SER A 45 -4.20 -6.95 6.04
CA SER A 45 -4.48 -6.11 7.20
C SER A 45 -4.35 -6.91 8.50
N THR A 46 -4.00 -6.22 9.59
CA THR A 46 -4.10 -6.79 10.95
C THR A 46 -5.43 -6.48 11.65
N TYR A 47 -6.34 -5.76 10.98
CA TYR A 47 -7.66 -5.48 11.53
C TYR A 47 -8.56 -6.72 11.38
N GLU A 48 -9.16 -7.18 12.48
CA GLU A 48 -9.92 -8.44 12.52
C GLU A 48 -11.24 -8.36 11.74
N ASP A 49 -11.88 -7.19 11.74
CA ASP A 49 -13.18 -6.97 11.10
C ASP A 49 -13.06 -6.35 9.70
N GLU A 50 -11.88 -6.44 9.09
CA GLU A 50 -11.64 -5.91 7.75
C GLU A 50 -12.53 -6.58 6.70
N LYS A 51 -13.03 -5.79 5.75
CA LYS A 51 -13.91 -6.25 4.67
C LYS A 51 -13.11 -6.99 3.61
N SER A 52 -13.58 -8.17 3.23
CA SER A 52 -12.95 -8.95 2.16
C SER A 52 -12.96 -8.21 0.83
N CYS A 53 -11.86 -8.32 0.08
CA CYS A 53 -11.68 -7.66 -1.21
C CYS A 53 -11.91 -6.14 -1.19
N LEU A 54 -11.54 -5.46 -0.10
CA LEU A 54 -11.65 -4.01 -0.03
C LEU A 54 -10.78 -3.35 -1.10
N TYR A 55 -11.37 -2.40 -1.81
CA TYR A 55 -10.68 -1.54 -2.76
C TYR A 55 -11.14 -0.09 -2.65
N VAL A 56 -10.26 0.82 -3.05
CA VAL A 56 -10.55 2.24 -3.25
C VAL A 56 -10.18 2.66 -4.67
N GLU A 57 -10.88 3.65 -5.23
CA GLU A 57 -10.53 4.20 -6.54
C GLU A 57 -9.59 5.40 -6.41
N ALA A 58 -8.51 5.37 -7.19
CA ALA A 58 -7.53 6.46 -7.22
C ALA A 58 -8.16 7.75 -7.75
N ARG A 59 -7.73 8.90 -7.21
CA ARG A 59 -8.26 10.20 -7.60
C ARG A 59 -7.50 10.78 -8.79
N PRO A 60 -8.18 11.50 -9.72
CA PRO A 60 -7.50 12.12 -10.85
C PRO A 60 -6.50 13.20 -10.41
N GLN A 61 -5.48 13.43 -11.23
CA GLN A 61 -4.53 14.53 -11.04
C GLN A 61 -5.27 15.88 -10.95
N GLY A 62 -4.84 16.74 -10.02
CA GLY A 62 -5.49 18.03 -9.77
C GLY A 62 -6.75 17.97 -8.90
N THR A 63 -7.06 16.82 -8.30
CA THR A 63 -8.14 16.71 -7.30
C THR A 63 -7.93 17.70 -6.15
N SER A 64 -8.98 18.42 -5.79
CA SER A 64 -9.02 19.29 -4.60
C SER A 64 -9.51 18.50 -3.39
N PHE A 65 -8.91 18.72 -2.22
CA PHE A 65 -9.22 18.01 -0.98
C PHE A 65 -9.91 18.94 0.04
N PRO A 66 -10.82 18.42 0.88
CA PRO A 66 -11.29 17.03 0.93
C PRO A 66 -12.10 16.64 -0.32
N ALA A 67 -11.98 15.38 -0.75
CA ALA A 67 -12.59 14.86 -1.97
C ALA A 67 -13.51 13.67 -1.66
N GLN A 68 -14.54 13.47 -2.48
CA GLN A 68 -15.25 12.18 -2.45
C GLN A 68 -14.36 11.08 -3.04
N TYR A 69 -14.37 9.90 -2.43
CA TYR A 69 -13.69 8.73 -2.95
C TYR A 69 -14.65 7.53 -3.04
N PRO A 70 -14.77 6.90 -4.21
CA PRO A 70 -15.45 5.62 -4.34
C PRO A 70 -14.61 4.51 -3.72
N PHE A 71 -15.30 3.59 -3.05
CA PHE A 71 -14.70 2.36 -2.53
C PHE A 71 -15.70 1.22 -2.61
N GLY A 72 -15.22 0.00 -2.48
CA GLY A 72 -16.07 -1.17 -2.47
C GLY A 72 -15.39 -2.38 -1.87
N TYR A 73 -16.19 -3.39 -1.57
CA TYR A 73 -15.74 -4.63 -0.96
C TYR A 73 -16.76 -5.74 -1.24
N LYS A 74 -16.42 -6.96 -0.83
CA LYS A 74 -17.28 -8.13 -1.01
C LYS A 74 -17.99 -8.49 0.32
N GLU A 75 -19.30 -8.67 0.26
CA GLU A 75 -20.09 -9.30 1.34
C GLU A 75 -20.62 -10.63 0.85
N GLY A 76 -19.99 -11.72 1.29
CA GLY A 76 -20.21 -13.05 0.74
C GLY A 76 -19.84 -13.10 -0.75
N ASP A 77 -20.83 -13.29 -1.62
CA ASP A 77 -20.65 -13.33 -3.07
C ASP A 77 -21.03 -12.04 -3.79
N LYS A 78 -21.43 -11.00 -3.06
CA LYS A 78 -21.93 -9.74 -3.64
C LYS A 78 -20.92 -8.62 -3.46
N TRP A 79 -20.75 -7.83 -4.51
CA TRP A 79 -20.01 -6.58 -4.46
C TRP A 79 -20.90 -5.47 -3.88
N VAL A 80 -20.34 -4.73 -2.93
CA VAL A 80 -20.92 -3.52 -2.35
C VAL A 80 -20.03 -2.36 -2.78
N SER A 81 -20.64 -1.28 -3.27
CA SER A 81 -19.95 -0.05 -3.64
C SER A 81 -20.53 1.11 -2.85
N LYS A 82 -19.66 1.96 -2.34
CA LYS A 82 -19.98 3.11 -1.50
C LYS A 82 -19.14 4.31 -1.90
N THR A 83 -19.42 5.45 -1.27
CA THR A 83 -18.65 6.67 -1.43
C THR A 83 -18.43 7.29 -0.07
N GLY A 84 -17.18 7.59 0.25
CA GLY A 84 -16.78 8.32 1.44
C GLY A 84 -16.18 9.68 1.08
N THR A 85 -15.61 10.35 2.07
CA THR A 85 -14.78 11.55 1.90
C THR A 85 -13.37 11.27 2.39
N VAL A 86 -12.36 11.72 1.65
CA VAL A 86 -10.95 11.56 1.98
C VAL A 86 -10.24 12.90 1.99
N ASN A 87 -9.26 13.06 2.88
CA ASN A 87 -8.35 14.20 2.94
C ASN A 87 -6.92 13.75 3.27
N GLY A 88 -5.92 14.42 2.71
CA GLY A 88 -4.51 14.17 3.03
C GLY A 88 -3.93 15.27 3.93
N GLN A 89 -3.26 14.88 5.02
CA GLN A 89 -2.56 15.81 5.92
C GLN A 89 -1.20 15.26 6.35
N GLY A 90 -0.11 15.77 5.76
CA GLY A 90 1.22 15.21 5.96
C GLY A 90 1.23 13.75 5.51
N ALA A 91 1.59 12.83 6.41
CA ALA A 91 1.55 11.38 6.14
C ALA A 91 0.18 10.72 6.44
N ASN A 92 -0.83 11.48 6.87
CA ASN A 92 -2.12 10.93 7.29
C ASN A 92 -3.16 11.03 6.16
N ILE A 93 -3.77 9.89 5.83
CA ILE A 93 -5.00 9.82 5.04
C ILE A 93 -6.17 9.80 6.04
N ILE A 94 -7.05 10.80 5.96
CA ILE A 94 -8.21 10.93 6.83
C ILE A 94 -9.44 10.57 6.01
N ASP A 95 -10.03 9.43 6.31
CA ASP A 95 -11.22 8.91 5.63
C ASP A 95 -12.46 9.11 6.51
N LYS A 96 -13.60 9.33 5.87
CA LYS A 96 -14.88 9.46 6.53
C LYS A 96 -16.00 8.85 5.71
N ASP A 97 -16.68 7.87 6.31
CA ASP A 97 -17.88 7.25 5.76
C ASP A 97 -18.86 6.84 6.87
N ASP A 98 -20.08 6.45 6.48
CA ASP A 98 -21.14 6.11 7.42
C ASP A 98 -20.91 4.78 8.16
N GLU A 99 -20.09 3.88 7.60
CA GLU A 99 -19.80 2.56 8.13
C GLU A 99 -18.70 2.60 9.19
N PHE A 100 -17.54 3.14 8.84
CA PHE A 100 -16.36 3.19 9.71
C PHE A 100 -16.29 4.47 10.54
N GLY A 101 -17.07 5.50 10.19
CA GLY A 101 -16.95 6.83 10.79
C GLY A 101 -15.73 7.55 10.25
N GLU A 102 -15.07 8.37 11.09
CA GLU A 102 -13.80 9.00 10.74
C GLU A 102 -12.64 8.11 11.17
N THR A 103 -11.76 7.78 10.23
CA THR A 103 -10.56 6.96 10.42
C THR A 103 -9.33 7.68 9.88
N ASN A 104 -8.16 7.26 10.34
CA ASN A 104 -6.88 7.78 9.89
C ASN A 104 -5.94 6.63 9.56
N THR A 105 -5.40 6.63 8.36
CA THR A 105 -4.27 5.80 7.95
C THR A 105 -3.01 6.64 7.89
N THR A 106 -2.11 6.44 8.86
CA THR A 106 -0.78 7.05 8.83
C THR A 106 0.12 6.22 7.93
N LEU A 107 0.50 6.78 6.77
CA LEU A 107 1.41 6.14 5.84
C LEU A 107 2.81 6.06 6.43
N VAL A 108 3.40 4.86 6.39
CA VAL A 108 4.81 4.61 6.74
C VAL A 108 5.66 4.38 5.50
N TYR A 109 5.03 4.04 4.38
CA TYR A 109 5.67 3.97 3.08
C TYR A 109 4.66 4.23 1.96
N SER A 110 5.11 4.93 0.93
CA SER A 110 4.39 5.08 -0.34
C SER A 110 5.42 5.33 -1.43
N ASP A 111 5.30 4.62 -2.54
CA ASP A 111 6.01 4.98 -3.77
C ASP A 111 5.18 5.91 -4.67
N TYR A 112 3.96 6.24 -4.23
CA TYR A 112 2.94 7.03 -4.93
C TYR A 112 2.48 6.41 -6.26
N LYS A 113 2.72 5.11 -6.48
CA LYS A 113 2.44 4.46 -7.76
C LYS A 113 1.92 3.04 -7.61
N VAL A 114 2.73 2.14 -7.06
CA VAL A 114 2.44 0.70 -7.08
C VAL A 114 1.84 0.20 -5.77
N CYS A 115 2.16 0.83 -4.65
CA CYS A 115 1.69 0.38 -3.34
C CYS A 115 1.89 1.41 -2.23
N ASP A 116 1.17 1.17 -1.14
CA ASP A 116 1.23 1.95 0.09
C ASP A 116 1.25 1.00 1.29
N VAL A 117 1.95 1.40 2.35
CA VAL A 117 1.93 0.73 3.64
C VAL A 117 1.43 1.72 4.69
N GLY A 118 0.35 1.35 5.35
CA GLY A 118 -0.40 2.22 6.23
C GLY A 118 -0.54 1.66 7.64
N LEU A 119 -0.72 2.58 8.59
CA LEU A 119 -1.14 2.29 9.95
C LEU A 119 -2.56 2.82 10.14
N PHE A 120 -3.53 1.95 10.05
CA PHE A 120 -4.95 2.27 10.15
C PHE A 120 -5.42 2.35 11.60
N HIS A 121 -6.11 3.43 11.96
CA HIS A 121 -6.69 3.63 13.27
C HIS A 121 -7.94 4.52 13.24
N GLY A 122 -8.72 4.45 14.30
CA GLY A 122 -9.94 5.25 14.45
C GLY A 122 -10.71 4.88 15.70
N ALA A 123 -11.62 5.75 16.13
CA ALA A 123 -12.32 5.59 17.40
C ALA A 123 -13.15 4.29 17.49
N LYS A 124 -13.74 3.85 16.37
CA LYS A 124 -14.54 2.61 16.29
C LYS A 124 -13.70 1.36 16.00
N VAL A 125 -12.53 1.51 15.38
CA VAL A 125 -11.71 0.40 14.87
C VAL A 125 -10.48 0.09 15.76
N GLY A 126 -10.12 1.02 16.67
CA GLY A 126 -8.91 0.92 17.47
C GLY A 126 -7.65 1.20 16.64
N GLY A 127 -6.58 0.44 16.87
CA GLY A 127 -5.34 0.52 16.08
C GLY A 127 -4.10 0.93 16.88
N PRO A 128 -2.94 1.12 16.21
CA PRO A 128 -2.75 1.06 14.76
C PRO A 128 -2.75 -0.37 14.22
N HIS A 129 -3.48 -0.63 13.15
CA HIS A 129 -3.47 -1.85 12.36
C HIS A 129 -2.57 -1.68 11.14
N VAL A 130 -1.78 -2.68 10.80
CA VAL A 130 -0.85 -2.58 9.67
C VAL A 130 -1.59 -3.00 8.41
N GLU A 131 -1.47 -2.22 7.34
CA GLU A 131 -2.13 -2.47 6.06
C GLU A 131 -1.14 -2.42 4.90
N LEU A 132 -1.31 -3.34 3.95
CA LEU A 132 -0.59 -3.37 2.68
C LEU A 132 -1.57 -3.16 1.54
N TRP A 133 -1.43 -2.04 0.84
CA TRP A 133 -2.24 -1.67 -0.31
C TRP A 133 -1.44 -1.83 -1.60
N LYS A 134 -2.10 -2.31 -2.66
CA LYS A 134 -1.49 -2.49 -3.99
C LYS A 134 -2.35 -1.82 -5.06
N HIS A 135 -1.72 -1.06 -5.94
CA HIS A 135 -2.37 -0.52 -7.12
C HIS A 135 -2.73 -1.63 -8.13
N SER A 136 -3.84 -1.48 -8.86
CA SER A 136 -4.37 -2.48 -9.79
C SER A 136 -3.41 -2.87 -10.91
N ASP A 137 -2.56 -1.93 -11.33
CA ASP A 137 -1.58 -2.12 -12.41
C ASP A 137 -0.19 -2.54 -11.88
N ALA A 138 -0.05 -2.78 -10.57
CA ALA A 138 1.24 -3.13 -9.97
C ALA A 138 1.62 -4.60 -10.25
N ASP A 139 2.89 -4.80 -10.64
CA ASP A 139 3.51 -6.13 -10.69
C ASP A 139 4.05 -6.50 -9.30
N GLU A 140 3.56 -7.62 -8.74
CA GLU A 140 3.96 -8.10 -7.42
C GLU A 140 5.41 -8.61 -7.34
N ASN A 141 6.02 -8.84 -8.51
CA ASN A 141 7.42 -9.23 -8.64
C ASN A 141 8.35 -8.04 -8.88
N SER A 142 7.82 -6.83 -9.01
CA SER A 142 8.60 -5.61 -9.19
C SER A 142 9.46 -5.27 -7.96
N ALA A 143 10.53 -4.52 -8.19
CA ALA A 143 11.39 -4.03 -7.11
C ALA A 143 10.62 -3.02 -6.23
N GLU A 144 9.77 -2.22 -6.84
CA GLU A 144 8.93 -1.22 -6.18
C GLU A 144 7.94 -1.89 -5.21
N PHE A 145 7.26 -2.96 -5.63
CA PHE A 145 6.35 -3.68 -4.75
C PHE A 145 7.08 -4.48 -3.67
N LYS A 146 8.30 -4.94 -3.95
CA LYS A 146 9.16 -5.57 -2.93
C LYS A 146 9.40 -4.62 -1.75
N CYS A 147 9.64 -3.33 -2.00
CA CYS A 147 9.81 -2.34 -0.94
C CYS A 147 8.59 -2.26 -0.01
N CYS A 148 7.37 -2.28 -0.54
CA CYS A 148 6.17 -2.29 0.30
C CYS A 148 6.04 -3.56 1.13
N LYS A 149 6.37 -4.73 0.57
CA LYS A 149 6.37 -5.98 1.33
C LYS A 149 7.38 -5.95 2.47
N ASP A 150 8.59 -5.47 2.20
CA ASP A 150 9.66 -5.38 3.19
C ASP A 150 9.25 -4.43 4.34
N VAL A 151 8.72 -3.23 4.03
CA VAL A 151 8.22 -2.29 5.05
C VAL A 151 7.01 -2.84 5.81
N TYR A 152 6.07 -3.50 5.13
CA TYR A 152 4.91 -4.12 5.79
C TYR A 152 5.36 -5.18 6.80
N GLU A 153 6.32 -6.04 6.42
CA GLU A 153 6.89 -7.03 7.34
C GLU A 153 7.64 -6.39 8.51
N GLU A 154 8.36 -5.29 8.28
CA GLU A 154 9.05 -4.53 9.33
C GLU A 154 8.06 -3.96 10.34
N GLU A 155 6.95 -3.36 9.88
CA GLU A 155 5.89 -2.86 10.76
C GLU A 155 5.20 -3.98 11.54
N LEU A 156 4.88 -5.11 10.89
CA LEU A 156 4.33 -6.28 11.56
C LEU A 156 5.26 -6.77 12.69
N LYS A 157 6.56 -6.89 12.40
CA LYS A 157 7.57 -7.34 13.38
C LYS A 157 7.77 -6.33 14.49
N GLY A 158 7.95 -5.05 14.15
CA GLY A 158 8.16 -3.96 15.11
C GLY A 158 7.00 -3.79 16.08
N ARG A 159 5.77 -4.09 15.64
CA ARG A 159 4.55 -3.99 16.45
C ARG A 159 4.11 -5.30 17.08
N LYS A 160 4.79 -6.40 16.81
CA LYS A 160 4.45 -7.76 17.28
C LYS A 160 3.04 -8.20 16.85
N LYS A 161 2.66 -7.87 15.62
CA LYS A 161 1.32 -8.13 15.04
C LYS A 161 1.29 -9.29 14.03
N GLN A 162 2.37 -10.05 13.88
CA GLN A 162 2.46 -11.12 12.88
C GLN A 162 1.34 -12.18 13.02
N SER A 163 0.89 -12.48 14.24
CA SER A 163 -0.21 -13.42 14.49
C SER A 163 -1.59 -12.89 14.08
N GLN A 164 -1.69 -11.60 13.79
CA GLN A 164 -2.91 -10.91 13.36
C GLN A 164 -2.92 -10.67 11.83
N ASP A 165 -1.84 -11.02 11.11
CA ASP A 165 -1.76 -10.81 9.65
C ASP A 165 -2.83 -11.64 8.93
N ARG A 166 -3.65 -10.97 8.11
CA ARG A 166 -4.73 -11.59 7.35
C ARG A 166 -4.65 -11.18 5.89
N GLU A 167 -4.86 -12.16 5.01
CA GLU A 167 -5.03 -11.91 3.58
C GLU A 167 -6.46 -11.46 3.31
N ILE A 168 -6.60 -10.23 2.82
CA ILE A 168 -7.88 -9.57 2.50
C ILE A 168 -8.26 -9.77 1.03
N SER A 169 -7.26 -9.85 0.15
CA SER A 169 -7.44 -9.94 -1.30
C SER A 169 -7.58 -11.36 -1.86
N LYS A 170 -7.73 -12.36 -0.98
CA LYS A 170 -7.81 -13.76 -1.38
C LYS A 170 -9.05 -14.05 -2.22
N ASP A 171 -8.86 -14.69 -3.38
CA ASP A 171 -9.92 -15.14 -4.28
C ASP A 171 -10.84 -13.99 -4.77
N CYS A 172 -10.29 -12.78 -4.89
CA CYS A 172 -11.02 -11.58 -5.32
C CYS A 172 -10.90 -11.32 -6.83
N ASP A 173 -12.02 -11.40 -7.54
CA ASP A 173 -12.16 -10.90 -8.92
C ASP A 173 -12.78 -9.50 -8.90
N TYR A 174 -11.91 -8.49 -8.73
CA TYR A 174 -12.33 -7.10 -8.53
C TYR A 174 -13.16 -6.57 -9.72
N PRO A 175 -14.20 -5.74 -9.47
CA PRO A 175 -14.95 -5.12 -10.55
C PRO A 175 -14.02 -4.29 -11.43
N LYS A 176 -14.28 -4.29 -12.74
CA LYS A 176 -13.54 -3.45 -13.70
C LYS A 176 -13.91 -1.99 -13.54
#